data_AF-A0A0K8R768-F1
#
_entry.id   AF-A0A0K8R768-F1
#
_cell.length_a   1.000
_cell.length_b   1.000
_cell.length_c   1.000
_cell.angle_alpha   90.00
_cell.angle_beta   90.00
_cell.angle_gamma   90.00
#
_symmetry.space_group_name_H-M   'P 1'
#
loop_
_entity.id
_entity.type
_entity.pdbx_description
1 polymer ?
#
loop_
_entity_poly.entity_id
_entity_poly.type
_entity_poly.pdbx_seq_one_letter_code
_entity_poly.pdbx_strand_id
1 'polypeptide(L)' 'MELENIVANTVYLKAREGGADSNKGKSKKWKKILQFPHISQCIYLRDKVGEALVHATTYLGSIWVCGTW' A
#
# COMPACT_ATOMS: atom_id res chain seq x y z
N MET A 1 19.08 -14.05 -24.04
CA MET A 1 19.47 -12.64 -23.83
C MET A 1 18.68 -11.66 -24.71
N GLU A 2 18.85 -11.62 -26.04
CA GLU A 2 18.03 -10.75 -26.92
C GLU A 2 16.54 -11.13 -26.92
N LEU A 3 16.24 -12.42 -27.11
CA LEU A 3 14.85 -12.88 -27.17
C LEU A 3 14.07 -12.65 -25.86
N GLU A 4 14.73 -12.84 -24.71
CA GLU A 4 14.11 -12.63 -23.39
C GLU A 4 13.75 -11.15 -23.17
N ASN A 5 14.60 -10.22 -23.62
CA ASN A 5 14.32 -8.79 -23.56
C ASN A 5 13.14 -8.41 -24.45
N ILE A 6 13.07 -8.96 -25.66
CA ILE A 6 11.95 -8.73 -26.59
C ILE A 6 10.64 -9.28 -25.98
N VAL A 7 10.67 -10.49 -25.39
CA VAL A 7 9.52 -11.08 -24.72
C VAL A 7 9.07 -10.24 -23.52
N ALA A 8 9.99 -9.77 -22.69
CA ALA A 8 9.66 -8.91 -21.54
C ALA A 8 8.99 -7.60 -21.96
N ASN A 9 9.55 -6.92 -22.97
CA ASN A 9 9.00 -5.65 -23.47
C ASN A 9 7.62 -5.80 -24.09
N THR A 10 7.41 -6.87 -24.86
CA THR A 10 6.09 -7.14 -25.46
C THR A 10 5.03 -7.49 -24.42
N VAL A 11 5.38 -8.27 -23.39
CA VAL A 11 4.49 -8.54 -22.24
C VAL A 11 4.15 -7.26 -21.48
N TYR A 12 5.14 -6.38 -21.27
CA TYR A 12 4.94 -5.10 -20.60
C TYR A 12 3.99 -4.17 -21.36
N LEU A 13 4.16 -4.03 -22.68
CA LEU A 13 3.29 -3.21 -23.52
C LEU A 13 1.84 -3.74 -23.48
N LYS A 14 1.65 -5.06 -23.55
CA LYS A 14 0.32 -5.69 -23.40
C LYS A 14 -0.32 -5.42 -22.04
N ALA A 15 0.47 -5.34 -20.97
CA ALA A 15 -0.05 -5.00 -19.64
C ALA A 15 -0.48 -3.52 -19.56
N ARG A 16 0.24 -2.62 -20.24
CA ARG A 16 -0.06 -1.17 -20.29
C ARG A 16 -1.29 -0.81 -21.11
N GLU A 17 -1.50 -1.47 -22.24
CA GLU A 17 -2.65 -1.24 -23.12
C GLU A 17 -3.98 -1.62 -22.44
N GLY A 18 -3.90 -2.30 -21.29
CA GLY A 18 -5.04 -2.85 -20.58
C GLY A 18 -5.48 -4.10 -21.34
N GLY A 19 -5.18 -5.27 -20.78
CA GLY A 19 -5.55 -6.54 -21.42
C GLY A 19 -7.03 -6.56 -21.83
N ALA A 20 -7.38 -7.42 -22.80
CA ALA A 20 -8.72 -7.49 -23.39
C ALA A 20 -9.89 -7.69 -22.39
N ASP A 21 -9.59 -8.02 -21.14
CA ASP A 21 -10.54 -8.14 -20.05
C ASP A 21 -10.81 -6.79 -19.37
N SER A 22 -12.09 -6.48 -19.13
CA SER A 22 -12.57 -5.29 -18.40
C SER A 22 -12.03 -5.11 -16.98
N ASN A 23 -11.28 -6.10 -16.48
CA ASN A 23 -10.68 -6.12 -15.16
C ASN A 23 -9.45 -5.20 -15.01
N LYS A 24 -8.99 -4.53 -16.08
CA LYS A 24 -7.89 -3.54 -16.02
C LYS A 24 -6.62 -4.11 -15.35
N GLY A 25 -6.26 -5.36 -15.68
CA GLY A 25 -5.11 -6.05 -15.09
C GLY A 25 -5.32 -6.61 -13.68
N LYS A 26 -6.53 -6.49 -13.09
CA LYS A 26 -6.84 -7.12 -11.80
C LYS A 26 -6.94 -8.64 -11.93
N SER A 27 -6.43 -9.35 -10.93
CA SER A 27 -6.61 -10.80 -10.80
C SER A 27 -8.09 -11.17 -10.78
N LYS A 28 -8.47 -12.30 -11.40
CA LYS A 28 -9.85 -12.84 -11.37
C LYS A 28 -10.39 -13.03 -9.93
N LYS A 29 -9.50 -13.22 -8.95
CA LYS A 29 -9.85 -13.39 -7.53
C LYS A 29 -9.68 -12.11 -6.69
N TRP A 30 -9.49 -10.93 -7.30
CA TRP A 30 -9.19 -9.67 -6.59
C TRP A 30 -10.16 -9.38 -5.43
N LYS A 31 -11.45 -9.67 -5.60
CA LYS A 31 -12.48 -9.50 -4.56
C LYS A 31 -12.24 -10.34 -3.31
N LYS A 32 -11.69 -11.55 -3.46
CA LYS A 32 -11.35 -12.43 -2.33
C LYS A 32 -10.06 -11.98 -1.64
N ILE A 33 -9.08 -11.50 -2.43
CA ILE A 33 -7.81 -10.99 -1.90
C ILE A 33 -8.05 -9.72 -1.07
N LEU A 34 -8.93 -8.84 -1.55
CA LEU A 34 -9.30 -7.58 -0.88
C LEU A 34 -10.53 -7.72 0.02
N GLN A 35 -10.87 -8.94 0.42
CA GLN A 35 -11.98 -9.14 1.35
C GLN A 35 -11.60 -8.62 2.73
N PHE A 36 -12.46 -7.79 3.31
CA PHE A 36 -12.22 -7.26 4.65
C PHE A 36 -12.26 -8.37 5.70
N PRO A 37 -11.34 -8.35 6.68
CA PRO A 37 -11.39 -9.24 7.82
C PRO A 37 -12.50 -8.84 8.80
N HIS A 38 -12.80 -9.72 9.76
CA HIS A 38 -13.73 -9.43 10.85
C HIS A 38 -13.20 -8.31 11.77
N ILE A 39 -14.10 -7.48 12.34
CA ILE A 39 -13.75 -6.31 13.14
C ILE A 39 -12.84 -6.64 14.33
N SER A 40 -12.97 -7.82 14.94
CA SER A 40 -12.10 -8.26 16.04
C SER A 40 -10.62 -8.30 15.66
N GLN A 41 -10.29 -8.56 14.39
CA GLN A 41 -8.92 -8.60 13.88
C GLN A 41 -8.36 -7.19 13.64
N CYS A 42 -9.22 -6.17 13.59
CA CYS A 42 -8.83 -4.78 13.36
C CYS A 42 -8.60 -3.99 14.66
N ILE A 43 -8.92 -4.56 15.83
CA ILE A 43 -8.81 -3.85 17.12
C ILE A 43 -7.35 -3.43 17.39
N TYR A 44 -6.39 -4.32 17.14
CA TYR A 44 -4.98 -4.00 17.35
C TYR A 44 -4.47 -2.90 16.41
N LEU A 45 -5.05 -2.80 15.20
CA LEU A 45 -4.67 -1.79 14.21
C LEU A 45 -5.05 -0.39 14.68
N ARG A 46 -6.21 -0.26 15.35
CA ARG A 46 -6.65 1.01 15.96
C ARG A 46 -5.60 1.54 16.93
N ASP A 47 -5.10 0.67 17.81
CA ASP A 47 -4.17 1.06 18.86
C ASP A 47 -2.82 1.48 18.26
N LYS A 48 -2.33 0.78 17.22
CA LYS A 48 -1.13 1.18 16.46
C LYS A 48 -1.26 2.51 15.72
N VAL A 49 -2.43 2.82 15.17
CA VAL A 49 -2.65 4.11 14.50
C VAL A 49 -2.67 5.26 15.52
N GLY A 50 -3.16 5.00 16.73
CA GLY A 50 -3.14 5.97 17.83
C GLY A 50 -1.73 6.31 18.33
N GLU A 51 -0.82 5.33 18.41
CA GLU A 51 0.56 5.55 18.86
C GLU A 51 1.34 6.54 17.97
N ALA A 52 1.05 6.57 16.66
CA ALA A 52 1.68 7.53 15.74
C ALA A 52 1.35 9.00 16.10
N LEU A 53 0.15 9.26 16.61
CA LEU A 53 -0.24 10.59 17.09
C LEU A 53 0.50 10.96 18.39
N VAL A 54 0.67 10.00 19.31
CA VAL A 54 1.39 10.23 20.58
C VAL A 54 2.89 10.44 20.35
N HIS A 55 3.48 9.75 19.37
CA HIS A 55 4.86 9.98 18.97
C HIS A 55 5.03 11.34 18.27
N ALA A 56 4.09 11.73 17.41
CA ALA A 56 4.13 13.06 16.80
C ALA A 56 4.00 14.19 17.84
N THR A 57 3.16 14.05 18.86
CA THR A 57 3.03 15.06 19.93
C THR A 57 4.23 15.09 20.87
N THR A 58 4.88 13.95 21.16
CA THR A 58 6.14 13.96 21.94
C THR A 58 7.31 14.54 21.16
N TYR A 59 7.42 14.26 19.85
CA TYR A 59 8.43 14.91 19.00
C TYR A 59 8.20 16.44 18.88
N LEU A 60 6.96 16.88 18.66
CA LEU A 60 6.64 18.31 18.59
C LEU A 60 6.78 19.00 19.96
N GLY A 61 6.39 18.33 21.05
CA GLY A 61 6.59 18.82 22.41
C GLY A 61 8.07 18.96 22.79
N SER A 62 8.92 18.02 22.35
CA SER A 62 10.38 18.10 22.57
C SER A 62 11.02 19.25 21.79
N ILE A 63 10.57 19.51 20.56
CA ILE A 63 10.97 20.68 19.76
C ILE A 63 10.54 21.99 20.43
N TRP A 64 9.32 22.05 20.98
CA TRP A 64 8.83 23.24 21.68
C TRP A 64 9.63 23.54 22.96
N VAL A 65 9.97 22.50 23.73
CA VAL A 65 10.78 22.64 24.96
C VAL A 65 12.23 23.04 24.66
N CYS A 66 12.81 22.58 23.54
CA CYS A 66 14.19 22.89 23.18
C CYS A 66 14.36 24.29 22.54
N GLY A 67 13.28 24.92 22.05
CA GLY A 67 13.30 26.27 21.46
C GLY A 67 13.10 27.43 22.43
N THR A 68 13.15 27.19 23.75
CA THR A 68 12.91 28.21 24.79
C THR A 68 14.16 28.55 25.63
N TRP A 69 15.36 28.35 25.06
CA TRP A 69 16.64 28.81 25.63
C TRP A 69 17.36 29.74 24.66
#